data_AF-A0A919ER48-F1
#
_entry.id   AF-A0A919ER48-F1
#
_cell.length_a   1.000
_cell.length_b   1.000
_cell.length_c   1.000
_cell.angle_alpha   90.00
_cell.angle_beta   90.00
_cell.angle_gamma   90.00
#
_symmetry.space_group_name_H-M   'P 1'
#
loop_
_entity.id
_entity.type
_entity.pdbx_description
1 polymer ?
#
loop_
_entity_poly.entity_id
_entity_poly.type
_entity_poly.pdbx_seq_one_letter_code
_entity_poly.pdbx_strand_id
1 'polypeptide(L)'
;MSSTEPAPARKPVPVVDFGLDDFDADEEVLLDFDRRVGVGEMLTPLAEHHSADGVHSYYVLFDGSVTWGIPGMPQLMALHLQRDRQKRTFTFEGKRLPLPAMAQSWLIHRGCPPEAIVLDPELGPPASDETTRALERRLAGDGDHYAMGYSYTRDDPDDMVTVVALRALDERAPSPFRVLVEEVDTDAWTHTLREGGFATQAEALRWCYSRLDGEAAPLPPVRPAAAATRPAGLPKAPAAHPPGRSR
;
A
#
# COMPACT_ATOMS: atom_id res chain seq x y z
N MET A 1 -24.96 40.57 20.85
CA MET A 1 -24.97 40.23 19.42
C MET A 1 -23.71 39.43 19.16
N SER A 2 -23.81 38.10 19.10
CA SER A 2 -22.69 37.24 18.72
C SER A 2 -22.89 36.85 17.26
N SER A 3 -21.98 37.35 16.42
CA SER A 3 -21.90 37.02 15.01
C SER A 3 -21.23 35.66 14.89
N THR A 4 -22.00 34.62 14.59
CA THR A 4 -21.44 33.32 14.20
C THR A 4 -21.17 33.38 12.71
N GLU A 5 -19.91 33.62 12.35
CA GLU A 5 -19.44 33.43 10.98
C GLU A 5 -19.64 31.96 10.61
N PRO A 6 -20.36 31.64 9.50
CA PRO A 6 -20.59 30.27 9.12
C PRO A 6 -19.25 29.62 8.76
N ALA A 7 -19.02 28.42 9.30
CA ALA A 7 -17.87 27.59 8.92
C ALA A 7 -17.80 27.48 7.39
N PRO A 8 -16.60 27.55 6.79
CA PRO A 8 -16.46 27.45 5.34
C PRO A 8 -17.15 26.19 4.83
N ALA A 9 -17.90 26.35 3.74
CA ALA A 9 -18.61 25.23 3.12
C ALA A 9 -17.61 24.10 2.82
N ARG A 10 -17.85 22.91 3.38
CA ARG A 10 -17.09 21.71 3.04
C ARG A 10 -17.11 21.56 1.51
N LYS A 11 -15.93 21.50 0.88
CA LYS A 11 -15.82 21.15 -0.54
C LYS A 11 -16.56 19.81 -0.76
N PRO A 12 -17.32 19.65 -1.86
CA PRO A 12 -17.94 18.38 -2.18
C PRO A 12 -16.86 17.29 -2.25
N VAL A 13 -17.15 16.12 -1.68
CA VAL A 13 -16.28 14.95 -1.83
C VAL A 13 -16.29 14.57 -3.32
N PRO A 14 -15.13 14.41 -3.97
CA PRO A 14 -15.09 14.04 -5.37
C PRO A 14 -15.71 12.64 -5.54
N VAL A 15 -16.73 12.56 -6.40
CA VAL A 15 -17.32 11.29 -6.84
C VAL A 15 -16.48 10.79 -8.00
N VAL A 16 -16.07 9.52 -7.95
CA VAL A 16 -15.29 8.91 -9.03
C VAL A 16 -16.17 8.63 -10.24
N ASP A 17 -15.69 9.05 -11.42
CA ASP A 17 -16.25 8.66 -12.71
C ASP A 17 -15.32 7.61 -13.35
N PHE A 18 -15.87 6.43 -13.62
CA PHE A 18 -15.12 5.35 -14.26
C PHE A 18 -15.13 5.42 -15.78
N GLY A 19 -15.87 6.35 -16.40
CA GLY A 19 -15.93 6.51 -17.86
C GLY A 19 -16.31 5.22 -18.58
N LEU A 20 -17.37 4.57 -18.09
CA LEU A 20 -17.87 3.28 -18.58
C LEU A 20 -19.22 3.38 -19.30
N ASP A 21 -19.83 4.56 -19.37
CA ASP A 21 -21.17 4.77 -19.97
C ASP A 21 -21.32 4.22 -21.40
N ASP A 22 -20.23 4.20 -22.16
CA ASP A 22 -20.18 3.73 -23.54
C ASP A 22 -19.74 2.27 -23.70
N PHE A 23 -19.44 1.58 -22.60
CA PHE A 23 -18.85 0.24 -22.58
C PHE A 23 -19.77 -0.76 -21.88
N ASP A 24 -19.81 -1.98 -22.41
CA ASP A 24 -20.47 -3.12 -21.78
C ASP A 24 -19.43 -4.07 -21.15
N ALA A 25 -19.87 -5.11 -20.48
CA ALA A 25 -19.01 -6.21 -20.07
C ALA A 25 -19.78 -7.53 -20.12
N ASP A 26 -19.05 -8.64 -20.04
CA ASP A 26 -19.71 -9.92 -19.79
C ASP A 26 -20.53 -9.82 -18.48
N GLU A 27 -21.71 -10.46 -18.43
CA GLU A 27 -22.65 -10.34 -17.31
C GLU A 27 -22.00 -10.60 -15.94
N GLU A 28 -21.09 -11.58 -15.88
CA GLU A 28 -20.33 -11.89 -14.66
C GLU A 28 -19.40 -10.76 -14.25
N VAL A 29 -18.73 -10.12 -15.21
CA VAL A 29 -17.84 -8.98 -14.97
C VAL A 29 -18.64 -7.76 -14.52
N LEU A 30 -19.77 -7.48 -15.18
CA LEU A 30 -20.65 -6.37 -14.80
C LEU A 30 -21.17 -6.56 -13.36
N LEU A 31 -21.64 -7.76 -13.03
CA LEU A 31 -22.17 -8.06 -11.70
C LEU A 31 -21.09 -8.04 -10.61
N ASP A 32 -19.85 -8.49 -10.91
CA ASP A 32 -18.73 -8.36 -9.98
C ASP A 32 -18.33 -6.89 -9.80
N PHE A 33 -18.35 -6.10 -10.88
CA PHE A 33 -18.08 -4.67 -10.82
C PHE A 33 -19.11 -3.95 -9.95
N ASP A 34 -20.40 -4.15 -10.18
CA ASP A 34 -21.46 -3.55 -9.38
C ASP A 34 -21.38 -3.94 -7.90
N ARG A 35 -21.09 -5.21 -7.62
CA ARG A 35 -20.97 -5.69 -6.24
C ARG A 35 -19.78 -5.07 -5.50
N ARG A 36 -18.65 -4.89 -6.19
CA ARG A 36 -17.39 -4.49 -5.56
C ARG A 36 -17.14 -3.00 -5.62
N VAL A 37 -17.65 -2.34 -6.65
CA VAL A 37 -17.37 -0.95 -7.02
C VAL A 37 -18.66 -0.12 -7.11
N GLY A 38 -19.82 -0.74 -7.33
CA GLY A 38 -21.11 -0.06 -7.55
C GLY A 38 -21.65 0.77 -6.39
N VAL A 39 -20.93 0.88 -5.26
CA VAL A 39 -21.18 1.86 -4.19
C VAL A 39 -20.63 3.25 -4.51
N GLY A 40 -20.61 3.64 -5.79
CA GLY A 40 -19.86 4.78 -6.34
C GLY A 40 -20.01 6.11 -5.59
N GLU A 41 -21.17 6.38 -4.97
CA GLU A 41 -21.40 7.59 -4.17
C GLU A 41 -20.56 7.66 -2.87
N MET A 42 -20.07 6.51 -2.37
CA MET A 42 -19.22 6.42 -1.18
C MET A 42 -17.74 6.13 -1.52
N LEU A 43 -17.38 6.11 -2.80
CA LEU A 43 -16.01 5.95 -3.27
C LEU A 43 -15.40 7.31 -3.55
N THR A 44 -14.34 7.64 -2.82
CA THR A 44 -13.53 8.85 -3.02
C THR A 44 -12.21 8.49 -3.70
N PRO A 45 -11.88 9.04 -4.88
CA PRO A 45 -10.58 8.79 -5.50
C PRO A 45 -9.49 9.53 -4.73
N LEU A 46 -8.59 8.79 -4.10
CA LEU A 46 -7.38 9.32 -3.46
C LEU A 46 -6.25 9.52 -4.48
N ALA A 47 -6.21 8.70 -5.53
CA ALA A 47 -5.32 8.87 -6.66
C ALA A 47 -5.97 8.25 -7.90
N GLU A 48 -5.73 8.85 -9.06
CA GLU A 48 -6.17 8.31 -10.34
C GLU A 48 -5.13 8.54 -11.43
N HIS A 49 -5.02 7.59 -12.34
CA HIS A 49 -4.20 7.72 -13.54
C HIS A 49 -4.88 7.07 -14.73
N HIS A 50 -4.81 7.73 -15.88
CA HIS A 50 -5.29 7.22 -17.15
C HIS A 50 -4.14 7.14 -18.15
N SER A 51 -4.01 6.01 -18.84
CA SER A 51 -3.06 5.90 -19.94
C SER A 51 -3.41 6.89 -21.05
N ALA A 52 -2.41 7.35 -21.81
CA ALA A 52 -2.61 8.36 -22.85
C ALA A 52 -3.59 7.93 -23.95
N ASP A 53 -3.70 6.63 -24.20
CA ASP A 53 -4.67 6.04 -25.14
C ASP A 53 -6.06 5.79 -24.52
N GLY A 54 -6.21 6.02 -23.20
CA GLY A 54 -7.43 5.81 -22.42
C GLY A 54 -7.86 4.34 -22.28
N VAL A 55 -6.97 3.40 -22.62
CA VAL A 55 -7.22 1.96 -22.50
C VAL A 55 -7.19 1.53 -21.04
N HIS A 56 -6.27 2.08 -20.25
CA HIS A 56 -6.10 1.73 -18.85
C HIS A 56 -6.47 2.90 -17.93
N SER A 57 -7.22 2.60 -16.87
CA SER A 57 -7.37 3.49 -15.73
C SER A 57 -6.92 2.78 -14.45
N TYR A 58 -6.27 3.51 -13.56
CA TYR A 58 -5.78 3.04 -12.28
C TYR A 58 -6.32 3.96 -11.20
N TYR A 59 -6.83 3.39 -10.12
CA TYR A 59 -7.40 4.16 -9.02
C TYR A 59 -6.96 3.61 -7.67
N VAL A 60 -6.65 4.52 -6.75
CA VAL A 60 -6.69 4.27 -5.31
C VAL A 60 -7.95 4.94 -4.78
N LEU A 61 -8.89 4.14 -4.30
CA LEU A 61 -10.20 4.59 -3.84
C LEU A 61 -10.31 4.39 -2.34
N PHE A 62 -10.85 5.39 -1.63
CA PHE A 62 -11.34 5.25 -0.27
C PHE A 62 -12.83 4.89 -0.31
N ASP A 63 -13.19 3.80 0.36
CA ASP A 63 -14.55 3.30 0.47
C ASP A 63 -15.12 3.60 1.85
N GLY A 64 -15.83 4.74 1.93
CA GLY A 64 -16.45 5.19 3.17
C GLY A 64 -17.62 4.32 3.64
N SER A 65 -18.10 3.38 2.82
CA SER A 65 -19.18 2.47 3.24
C SER A 65 -18.69 1.44 4.27
N VAL A 66 -17.38 1.15 4.29
CA VAL A 66 -16.77 0.12 5.15
C VAL A 66 -16.86 0.46 6.64
N THR A 67 -16.91 1.75 7.00
CA THR A 67 -17.14 2.19 8.40
C THR A 67 -18.41 1.59 8.99
N TRP A 68 -19.42 1.28 8.16
CA TRP A 68 -20.67 0.65 8.59
C TRP A 68 -20.72 -0.86 8.32
N GLY A 69 -19.62 -1.43 7.79
CA GLY A 69 -19.50 -2.82 7.39
C GLY A 69 -18.90 -3.72 8.47
N ILE A 70 -18.05 -4.65 8.04
CA ILE A 70 -17.34 -5.56 8.95
C ILE A 70 -16.19 -4.79 9.60
N PRO A 71 -16.11 -4.71 10.95
CA PRO A 71 -15.03 -4.03 11.63
C PRO A 71 -13.65 -4.56 11.23
N GLY A 72 -12.67 -3.66 11.10
CA GLY A 72 -11.31 -4.02 10.74
C GLY A 72 -11.05 -4.18 9.25
N MET A 73 -12.08 -4.14 8.41
CA MET A 73 -11.92 -4.30 6.97
C MET A 73 -11.12 -3.13 6.37
N PRO A 74 -10.21 -3.41 5.42
CA PRO A 74 -9.53 -2.35 4.68
C PRO A 74 -10.52 -1.44 3.93
N GLN A 75 -10.36 -0.14 4.16
CA GLN A 75 -11.19 0.90 3.56
C GLN A 75 -10.65 1.35 2.20
N LEU A 76 -9.46 0.92 1.79
CA LEU A 76 -8.89 1.28 0.49
C LEU A 76 -9.10 0.17 -0.53
N MET A 77 -9.37 0.58 -1.77
CA MET A 77 -9.44 -0.29 -2.93
C MET A 77 -8.48 0.21 -4.01
N ALA A 78 -7.56 -0.65 -4.43
CA ALA A 78 -6.86 -0.48 -5.68
C ALA A 78 -7.72 -1.06 -6.82
N LEU A 79 -7.91 -0.30 -7.89
CA LEU A 79 -8.71 -0.71 -9.06
C LEU A 79 -7.89 -0.47 -10.34
N HIS A 80 -7.79 -1.49 -11.18
CA HIS A 80 -7.27 -1.40 -12.54
C HIS A 80 -8.40 -1.73 -13.51
N LEU A 81 -8.68 -0.80 -14.41
CA LEU A 81 -9.72 -0.90 -15.42
C LEU A 81 -9.08 -0.96 -16.80
N GLN A 82 -9.56 -1.84 -17.65
CA GLN A 82 -9.11 -1.97 -19.04
C GLN A 82 -10.30 -1.92 -19.99
N ARG A 83 -10.22 -1.04 -20.99
CA ARG A 83 -11.26 -0.83 -22.01
C ARG A 83 -10.81 -1.36 -23.38
N ASP A 84 -11.67 -2.14 -24.03
CA ASP A 84 -11.57 -2.48 -25.44
C ASP A 84 -12.50 -1.57 -26.25
N ARG A 85 -11.92 -0.55 -26.91
CA ARG A 85 -12.68 0.42 -27.70
C ARG A 85 -13.28 -0.16 -28.98
N GLN A 86 -12.70 -1.23 -29.52
CA GLN A 86 -13.23 -1.84 -30.75
C GLN A 86 -14.48 -2.65 -30.45
N LYS A 87 -14.45 -3.41 -29.35
CA LYS A 87 -15.60 -4.20 -28.89
C LYS A 87 -16.57 -3.40 -28.05
N ARG A 88 -16.17 -2.20 -27.60
CA ARG A 88 -16.88 -1.39 -26.61
C ARG A 88 -17.16 -2.19 -25.34
N THR A 89 -16.15 -2.91 -24.86
CA THR A 89 -16.23 -3.68 -23.63
C THR A 89 -15.20 -3.25 -22.60
N PHE A 90 -15.40 -3.57 -21.33
CA PHE A 90 -14.39 -3.39 -20.29
C PHE A 90 -14.16 -4.65 -19.46
N THR A 91 -12.99 -4.69 -18.81
CA THR A 91 -12.65 -5.65 -17.76
C THR A 91 -11.99 -4.89 -16.62
N PHE A 92 -11.98 -5.47 -15.42
CA PHE A 92 -11.34 -4.84 -14.29
C PHE A 92 -10.71 -5.88 -13.36
N GLU A 93 -9.72 -5.41 -12.62
CA GLU A 93 -9.21 -6.08 -11.43
C GLU A 93 -9.29 -5.10 -10.26
N GLY A 94 -9.61 -5.60 -9.08
CA GLY A 94 -9.59 -4.80 -7.87
C GLY A 94 -9.02 -5.57 -6.68
N LYS A 95 -8.51 -4.84 -5.69
CA LYS A 95 -8.08 -5.43 -4.42
C LYS A 95 -8.24 -4.45 -3.27
N ARG A 96 -8.89 -4.90 -2.19
CA ARG A 96 -8.91 -4.15 -0.92
C ARG A 96 -7.57 -4.29 -0.21
N LEU A 97 -6.98 -3.18 0.20
CA LEU A 97 -5.64 -3.12 0.77
C LEU A 97 -5.64 -2.16 1.97
N PRO A 98 -4.89 -2.46 3.04
CA PRO A 98 -4.99 -1.71 4.29
C PRO A 98 -4.28 -0.36 4.26
N LEU A 99 -3.26 -0.19 3.41
CA LEU A 99 -2.43 1.00 3.35
C LEU A 99 -2.37 1.59 1.93
N PRO A 100 -2.31 2.92 1.77
CA PRO A 100 -2.21 3.55 0.45
C PRO A 100 -0.99 3.08 -0.34
N ALA A 101 0.18 2.96 0.30
CA ALA A 101 1.40 2.48 -0.33
C ALA A 101 1.25 1.04 -0.87
N MET A 102 0.48 0.18 -0.20
CA MET A 102 0.20 -1.17 -0.69
C MET A 102 -0.73 -1.15 -1.91
N ALA A 103 -1.73 -0.25 -1.93
CA ALA A 103 -2.61 -0.03 -3.07
C ALA A 103 -1.83 0.47 -4.30
N GLN A 104 -0.98 1.47 -4.12
CA GLN A 104 -0.07 1.95 -5.16
C GLN A 104 0.82 0.82 -5.67
N SER A 105 1.42 0.03 -4.78
CA SER A 105 2.27 -1.09 -5.19
C SER A 105 1.53 -2.10 -6.05
N TRP A 106 0.30 -2.44 -5.69
CA TRP A 106 -0.53 -3.38 -6.45
C TRP A 106 -0.85 -2.87 -7.86
N LEU A 107 -1.03 -1.55 -8.04
CA LEU A 107 -1.28 -0.91 -9.34
C LEU A 107 0.00 -0.79 -10.17
N ILE A 108 1.14 -0.48 -9.54
CA ILE A 108 2.45 -0.42 -10.20
C ILE A 108 2.79 -1.77 -10.84
N HIS A 109 2.52 -2.87 -10.13
CA HIS A 109 2.71 -4.23 -10.66
C HIS A 109 1.76 -4.59 -11.81
N ARG A 110 0.72 -3.77 -12.07
CA ARG A 110 -0.19 -3.88 -13.22
C ARG A 110 0.15 -2.91 -14.35
N GLY A 111 1.28 -2.22 -14.25
CA GLY A 111 1.79 -1.34 -15.30
C GLY A 111 1.46 0.14 -15.09
N CYS A 112 0.94 0.53 -13.93
CA CYS A 112 0.81 1.95 -13.59
C CYS A 112 2.20 2.57 -13.35
N PRO A 113 2.55 3.69 -13.99
CA PRO A 113 3.80 4.39 -13.68
C PRO A 113 3.81 4.85 -12.21
N PRO A 114 4.87 4.58 -11.42
CA PRO A 114 4.93 4.94 -10.00
C PRO A 114 4.73 6.43 -9.72
N GLU A 115 5.26 7.28 -10.61
CA GLU A 115 5.15 8.74 -10.53
C GLU A 115 3.77 9.29 -10.92
N ALA A 116 2.92 8.45 -11.51
CA ALA A 116 1.61 8.87 -12.01
C ALA A 116 0.46 8.58 -11.03
N ILE A 117 0.67 7.72 -10.03
CA ILE A 117 -0.35 7.34 -9.03
C ILE A 117 -0.05 7.92 -7.66
N VAL A 118 0.10 9.24 -7.61
CA VAL A 118 0.38 9.99 -6.38
C VAL A 118 -0.93 10.32 -5.66
N LEU A 119 -0.96 10.13 -4.35
CA LEU A 119 -2.13 10.48 -3.52
C LEU A 119 -2.34 12.00 -3.53
N ASP A 120 -3.60 12.42 -3.56
CA ASP A 120 -3.97 13.82 -3.38
C ASP A 120 -3.62 14.25 -1.93
N PRO A 121 -2.69 15.21 -1.75
CA PRO A 121 -2.28 15.67 -0.44
C PRO A 121 -3.39 16.40 0.33
N GLU A 122 -4.50 16.79 -0.31
CA GLU A 122 -5.66 17.39 0.36
C GLU A 122 -6.63 16.36 0.97
N LEU A 123 -6.53 15.07 0.62
CA LEU A 123 -7.53 14.04 0.98
C LEU A 123 -7.16 13.16 2.17
N GLY A 124 -5.98 13.33 2.78
CA GLY A 124 -5.55 12.54 3.93
C GLY A 124 -4.52 13.25 4.81
N PRO A 125 -4.24 12.72 6.01
CA PRO A 125 -3.20 13.27 6.88
C PRO A 125 -1.83 13.12 6.23
N PRO A 126 -1.01 14.18 6.12
CA PRO A 126 0.36 14.04 5.63
C PRO A 126 1.22 13.21 6.59
N ALA A 127 2.28 12.61 6.04
CA ALA A 127 3.29 11.92 6.82
C ALA A 127 3.96 12.87 7.83
N SER A 128 4.03 12.43 9.09
CA SER A 128 4.59 13.17 10.23
C SER A 128 6.09 13.47 10.13
N ASP A 129 6.84 12.60 9.44
CA ASP A 129 8.29 12.63 9.39
C ASP A 129 8.85 11.89 8.17
N GLU A 130 10.16 12.03 7.95
CA GLU A 130 10.85 11.40 6.81
C GLU A 130 10.94 9.87 6.94
N THR A 131 10.86 9.31 8.15
CA THR A 131 10.88 7.85 8.35
C THR A 131 9.61 7.24 7.79
N THR A 132 8.46 7.86 8.08
CA THR A 132 7.16 7.53 7.49
C THR A 132 7.24 7.59 5.96
N ARG A 133 7.68 8.73 5.40
CA ARG A 133 7.78 8.93 3.93
C ARG A 133 8.70 7.93 3.24
N ALA A 134 9.83 7.61 3.85
CA ALA A 134 10.77 6.65 3.31
C ALA A 134 10.18 5.23 3.31
N LEU A 135 9.44 4.87 4.37
CA LEU A 135 8.77 3.57 4.48
C LEU A 135 7.63 3.44 3.46
N GLU A 136 6.78 4.46 3.31
CA GLU A 136 5.71 4.49 2.29
C GLU A 136 6.28 4.29 0.87
N ARG A 137 7.31 5.05 0.51
CA ARG A 137 7.98 4.92 -0.80
C ARG A 137 8.55 3.53 -1.03
N ARG A 138 9.14 2.92 -0.01
CA ARG A 138 9.66 1.55 -0.10
C ARG A 138 8.53 0.54 -0.28
N LEU A 139 7.44 0.67 0.48
CA LEU A 139 6.27 -0.21 0.39
C LEU A 139 5.57 -0.11 -0.96
N ALA A 140 5.49 1.09 -1.55
CA ALA A 140 4.97 1.27 -2.90
C ALA A 140 5.78 0.48 -3.95
N GLY A 141 7.08 0.24 -3.70
CA GLY A 141 7.94 -0.58 -4.56
C GLY A 141 7.98 -2.09 -4.23
N ASP A 142 7.57 -2.51 -3.03
CA ASP A 142 7.80 -3.85 -2.47
C ASP A 142 6.67 -4.88 -2.75
N GLY A 143 5.74 -4.59 -3.66
CA GLY A 143 4.46 -5.31 -3.81
C GLY A 143 4.55 -6.81 -4.10
N ASP A 144 5.67 -7.29 -4.63
CA ASP A 144 5.95 -8.71 -4.90
C ASP A 144 6.92 -9.34 -3.88
N HIS A 145 7.38 -8.60 -2.88
CA HIS A 145 8.32 -9.11 -1.86
C HIS A 145 7.62 -9.74 -0.66
N TYR A 146 6.34 -9.40 -0.42
CA TYR A 146 5.59 -9.84 0.76
C TYR A 146 4.17 -10.32 0.45
N ALA A 147 3.74 -11.37 1.14
CA ALA A 147 2.34 -11.75 1.25
C ALA A 147 1.71 -11.14 2.52
N MET A 148 0.55 -10.52 2.37
CA MET A 148 -0.25 -10.05 3.50
C MET A 148 -1.01 -11.22 4.13
N GLY A 149 -0.75 -11.48 5.42
CA GLY A 149 -1.41 -12.55 6.17
C GLY A 149 -2.54 -12.05 7.08
N TYR A 150 -2.47 -10.79 7.51
CA TYR A 150 -3.47 -10.17 8.39
C TYR A 150 -3.45 -8.66 8.24
N SER A 151 -4.61 -8.03 8.39
CA SER A 151 -4.73 -6.58 8.58
C SER A 151 -5.95 -6.26 9.42
N TYR A 152 -5.91 -5.14 10.13
CA TYR A 152 -7.05 -4.59 10.83
C TYR A 152 -6.96 -3.06 10.83
N THR A 153 -8.02 -2.40 10.39
CA THR A 153 -8.17 -0.93 10.45
C THR A 153 -9.20 -0.57 11.53
N ARG A 154 -8.77 0.21 12.52
CA ARG A 154 -9.60 0.89 13.49
C ARG A 154 -9.73 2.35 13.04
N ASP A 155 -10.94 2.77 12.72
CA ASP A 155 -11.30 4.12 12.27
C ASP A 155 -11.97 4.95 13.38
N ASP A 156 -11.73 4.58 14.64
CA ASP A 156 -12.15 5.34 15.82
C ASP A 156 -11.37 6.67 15.88
N PRO A 157 -12.02 7.85 15.89
CA PRO A 157 -11.34 9.14 15.96
C PRO A 157 -10.37 9.30 17.15
N ASP A 158 -10.57 8.55 18.24
CA ASP A 158 -9.72 8.59 19.43
C ASP A 158 -8.53 7.59 19.35
N ASP A 159 -8.53 6.65 18.42
CA ASP A 159 -7.44 5.68 18.17
C ASP A 159 -7.48 5.17 16.72
N MET A 160 -7.23 6.06 15.77
CA MET A 160 -7.16 5.72 14.34
C MET A 160 -5.86 4.97 14.06
N VAL A 161 -5.96 3.64 13.85
CA VAL A 161 -4.81 2.76 13.65
C VAL A 161 -5.07 1.68 12.61
N THR A 162 -4.10 1.46 11.73
CA THR A 162 -4.07 0.30 10.83
C THR A 162 -2.87 -0.57 11.15
N VAL A 163 -3.11 -1.85 11.46
CA VAL A 163 -2.05 -2.86 11.64
C VAL A 163 -2.05 -3.85 10.48
N VAL A 164 -0.86 -4.23 10.01
CA VAL A 164 -0.70 -5.18 8.90
C VAL A 164 0.41 -6.17 9.23
N ALA A 165 0.13 -7.47 9.19
CA ALA A 165 1.16 -8.51 9.28
C ALA A 165 1.48 -9.07 7.89
N LEU A 166 2.76 -8.98 7.55
CA LEU A 166 3.33 -9.40 6.28
C LEU A 166 4.26 -10.60 6.49
N ARG A 167 4.33 -11.48 5.50
CA ARG A 167 5.30 -12.57 5.38
C ARG A 167 6.16 -12.34 4.15
N ALA A 168 7.47 -12.30 4.31
CA ALA A 168 8.41 -12.26 3.19
C ALA A 168 8.22 -13.49 2.29
N LEU A 169 8.21 -13.27 0.98
CA LEU A 169 8.20 -14.37 0.01
C LEU A 169 9.58 -15.01 -0.14
N ASP A 170 10.66 -14.26 0.12
CA ASP A 170 11.99 -14.83 0.28
C ASP A 170 12.15 -15.50 1.65
N GLU A 171 12.26 -16.83 1.65
CA GLU A 171 12.45 -17.64 2.86
C GLU A 171 13.77 -17.34 3.58
N ARG A 172 14.72 -16.66 2.93
CA ARG A 172 16.02 -16.27 3.52
C ARG A 172 15.98 -14.91 4.20
N ALA A 173 14.83 -14.23 4.20
CA ALA A 173 14.68 -12.94 4.87
C ALA A 173 15.00 -13.06 6.38
N PRO A 174 15.91 -12.25 6.93
CA PRO A 174 16.28 -12.31 8.36
C PRO A 174 15.14 -11.93 9.31
N SER A 175 14.16 -11.17 8.80
CA SER A 175 12.87 -10.92 9.44
C SER A 175 11.78 -11.45 8.49
N PRO A 176 11.46 -12.75 8.57
CA PRO A 176 10.52 -13.39 7.65
C PRO A 176 9.08 -12.90 7.86
N PHE A 177 8.78 -12.34 9.03
CA PHE A 177 7.52 -11.67 9.31
C PHE A 177 7.79 -10.21 9.66
N ARG A 178 6.91 -9.34 9.17
CA ARG A 178 6.94 -7.92 9.46
C ARG A 178 5.57 -7.45 9.90
N VAL A 179 5.55 -6.49 10.82
CA VAL A 179 4.33 -5.75 11.14
C VAL A 179 4.51 -4.31 10.73
N LEU A 180 3.55 -3.80 9.98
CA LEU A 180 3.38 -2.37 9.73
C LEU A 180 2.30 -1.85 10.67
N VAL A 181 2.53 -0.68 11.25
CA VAL A 181 1.52 0.06 12.02
C VAL A 181 1.48 1.48 11.50
N GLU A 182 0.31 1.88 11.04
CA GLU A 182 -0.02 3.27 10.73
C GLU A 182 -0.88 3.82 11.87
N GLU A 183 -0.48 4.95 12.44
CA GLU A 183 -1.23 5.64 13.49
C GLU A 183 -1.50 7.07 13.02
N VAL A 184 -2.74 7.52 13.13
CA VAL A 184 -3.14 8.90 12.79
C VAL A 184 -3.30 9.70 14.07
N ASP A 185 -2.55 10.79 14.16
CA ASP A 185 -2.75 11.83 15.16
C ASP A 185 -3.84 12.78 14.63
N THR A 186 -5.03 12.70 15.20
CA THR A 186 -6.20 13.49 14.77
C THR A 186 -6.13 14.94 15.22
N ASP A 187 -5.35 15.25 16.26
CA ASP A 187 -5.12 16.61 16.75
C ASP A 187 -4.14 17.36 15.84
N ALA A 188 -3.01 16.72 15.50
CA ALA A 188 -2.01 17.28 14.59
C ALA A 188 -2.38 17.12 13.10
N TRP A 189 -3.36 16.25 12.81
CA TRP A 189 -3.72 15.80 11.46
C TRP A 189 -2.50 15.29 10.68
N THR A 190 -1.77 14.34 11.26
CA THR A 190 -0.62 13.69 10.62
C THR A 190 -0.68 12.18 10.86
N HIS A 191 0.00 11.40 10.03
CA HIS A 191 0.14 9.98 10.27
C HIS A 191 1.61 9.57 10.44
N THR A 192 1.83 8.56 11.28
CA THR A 192 3.12 7.87 11.41
C THR A 192 2.98 6.47 10.83
N LEU A 193 4.01 6.01 10.12
CA LEU A 193 4.11 4.62 9.67
C LEU A 193 5.39 4.01 10.20
N ARG A 194 5.28 2.86 10.87
CA ARG A 194 6.42 2.15 11.46
C ARG A 194 6.38 0.68 11.06
N GLU A 195 7.57 0.07 11.04
CA GLU A 195 7.76 -1.33 10.72
C GLU A 195 8.56 -2.02 11.81
N GLY A 196 8.11 -3.20 12.24
CA GLY A 196 8.86 -4.09 13.11
C GLY A 196 9.07 -5.48 12.52
N GLY A 197 10.16 -6.13 12.92
CA GLY A 197 10.57 -7.44 12.42
C GLY A 197 10.35 -8.57 13.44
N PHE A 198 9.78 -9.67 12.99
CA PHE A 198 9.43 -10.83 13.82
C PHE A 198 9.99 -12.13 13.22
N ALA A 199 10.29 -13.09 14.10
CA ALA A 199 10.79 -14.41 13.68
C ALA A 199 9.66 -15.35 13.26
N THR A 200 8.48 -15.19 13.86
CA THR A 200 7.33 -16.07 13.62
C THR A 200 6.04 -15.29 13.35
N GLN A 201 5.10 -15.93 12.64
CA GLN A 201 3.76 -15.40 12.41
C GLN A 201 3.02 -15.14 13.73
N ALA A 202 3.13 -16.06 14.69
CA ALA A 202 2.44 -15.97 15.96
C ALA A 202 2.88 -14.76 16.78
N GLU A 203 4.17 -14.41 16.76
CA GLU A 203 4.67 -13.20 17.42
C GLU A 203 4.17 -11.92 16.74
N ALA A 204 4.20 -11.89 15.40
CA ALA A 204 3.69 -10.74 14.63
C ALA A 204 2.18 -10.51 14.90
N LEU A 205 1.37 -11.56 14.83
CA LEU A 205 -0.07 -11.47 15.10
C LEU A 205 -0.36 -11.08 16.55
N ARG A 206 0.37 -11.65 17.51
CA ARG A 206 0.24 -11.26 18.93
C ARG A 206 0.53 -9.79 19.12
N TRP A 207 1.58 -9.26 18.48
CA TRP A 207 1.87 -7.83 18.54
C TRP A 207 0.71 -7.00 17.99
N CYS A 208 0.13 -7.38 16.84
CA CYS A 208 -1.03 -6.68 16.29
C CYS A 208 -2.20 -6.64 17.28
N TYR A 209 -2.56 -7.78 17.89
CA TYR A 209 -3.64 -7.83 18.87
C TYR A 209 -3.32 -7.00 20.11
N SER A 210 -2.11 -7.12 20.66
CA SER A 210 -1.70 -6.30 21.80
C SER A 210 -1.74 -4.80 21.48
N ARG A 211 -1.44 -4.36 20.24
CA ARG A 211 -1.56 -2.95 19.87
C ARG A 211 -3.02 -2.52 19.84
N LEU A 212 -3.90 -3.35 19.32
CA LEU A 212 -5.35 -3.09 19.33
C LEU A 212 -5.91 -3.05 20.76
N ASP A 213 -5.34 -3.81 21.69
CA ASP A 213 -5.73 -3.79 23.11
C ASP A 213 -5.07 -2.64 23.91
N GLY A 214 -4.15 -1.88 23.30
CA GLY A 214 -3.41 -0.80 23.97
C GLY A 214 -2.24 -1.28 24.85
N GLU A 215 -1.84 -2.55 24.72
CA GLU A 215 -0.84 -3.22 25.57
C GLU A 215 0.47 -3.58 24.82
N ALA A 216 0.60 -3.18 23.55
CA ALA A 216 1.78 -3.53 22.76
C ALA A 216 3.07 -2.94 23.34
N ALA A 217 4.10 -3.78 23.42
CA ALA A 217 5.47 -3.33 23.56
C ALA A 217 5.94 -2.57 22.30
N PRO A 218 6.98 -1.74 22.37
CA PRO A 218 7.57 -1.09 21.20
C PRO A 218 7.91 -2.10 20.08
N LEU A 219 7.77 -1.67 18.83
CA LEU A 219 8.09 -2.52 17.68
C LEU A 219 9.56 -2.98 17.73
N PRO A 220 9.83 -4.29 17.59
CA PRO A 220 11.20 -4.78 17.46
C PRO A 220 11.83 -4.27 16.16
N PRO A 221 13.12 -3.89 16.15
CA PRO A 221 13.77 -3.43 14.93
C PRO A 221 13.80 -4.54 13.86
N VAL A 222 13.61 -4.15 12.61
CA VAL A 222 13.77 -5.06 11.46
C VAL A 222 15.23 -5.45 11.34
N ARG A 223 15.50 -6.76 11.29
CA ARG A 223 16.87 -7.25 11.16
C ARG A 223 17.32 -7.04 9.71
N PRO A 224 18.40 -6.27 9.47
CA PRO A 224 18.90 -6.10 8.11
C PRO A 224 19.35 -7.44 7.54
N ALA A 225 19.16 -7.64 6.23
CA ALA A 225 19.84 -8.70 5.50
C ALA A 225 21.33 -8.54 5.75
N ALA A 226 21.96 -9.53 6.39
CA ALA A 226 23.40 -9.56 6.51
C ALA A 226 23.93 -9.46 5.08
N ALA A 227 24.56 -8.33 4.73
CA ALA A 227 25.18 -8.16 3.43
C ALA A 227 26.08 -9.36 3.25
N ALA A 228 25.77 -10.21 2.27
CA ALA A 228 26.54 -11.41 1.98
C ALA A 228 27.99 -10.94 1.84
N THR A 229 28.78 -11.21 2.88
CA THR A 229 30.15 -10.75 2.94
C THR A 229 30.85 -11.64 1.93
N ARG A 230 30.94 -11.15 0.69
CA ARG A 230 31.69 -11.82 -0.37
C ARG A 230 33.09 -11.99 0.20
N PRO A 231 33.58 -13.22 0.45
CA PRO A 231 34.90 -13.38 1.03
C PRO A 231 35.88 -12.67 0.11
N ALA A 232 36.67 -11.76 0.67
CA ALA A 232 37.74 -11.09 -0.04
C ALA A 232 38.56 -12.18 -0.72
N GLY A 233 38.58 -12.15 -2.07
CA GLY A 233 39.33 -13.12 -2.84
C GLY A 233 40.77 -13.15 -2.34
N LEU A 234 41.24 -14.34 -1.97
CA LEU A 234 42.63 -14.58 -1.57
C LEU A 234 43.57 -13.92 -2.61
N PRO A 235 44.59 -13.14 -2.18
CA PRO A 235 45.53 -12.55 -3.10
C PRO A 235 46.21 -13.65 -3.92
N LYS A 236 46.09 -13.55 -5.24
CA LYS A 236 46.70 -14.48 -6.19
C LYS A 236 48.21 -14.46 -5.98
N ALA A 237 48.80 -15.62 -5.66
CA ALA A 237 50.24 -15.77 -5.49
C ALA A 237 50.97 -15.29 -6.76
N PRO A 238 52.14 -14.65 -6.64
CA PRO A 238 52.91 -14.20 -7.80
C PRO A 238 53.30 -15.39 -8.68
N ALA A 239 53.16 -15.24 -9.99
CA ALA A 239 53.58 -16.25 -10.95
C ALA A 239 55.10 -16.50 -10.84
N ALA A 240 55.50 -17.78 -10.78
CA ALA A 240 56.90 -18.17 -10.82
C ALA A 240 57.53 -17.75 -12.16
N HIS A 241 58.67 -17.05 -12.11
CA HIS A 241 59.44 -16.70 -13.29
C HIS A 241 60.03 -17.96 -13.96
N PRO A 242 60.05 -18.03 -15.31
CA PRO A 242 60.64 -19.16 -16.01
C PRO A 242 62.18 -19.15 -15.88
N PRO A 243 62.83 -20.32 -15.86
CA PRO A 243 64.27 -20.42 -15.71
C PRO A 243 65.00 -19.87 -16.95
N GLY A 244 65.96 -19.00 -16.71
CA GLY A 244 66.83 -18.39 -17.71
C GLY A 244 67.67 -19.43 -18.45
N ARG A 245 67.74 -19.27 -19.78
CA ARG A 245 68.52 -20.10 -20.69
C ARG A 245 69.89 -19.44 -20.86
N SER A 246 70.92 -19.94 -20.19
CA SER A 246 72.31 -19.56 -20.47
C SER A 246 72.92 -20.51 -21.50
N ARG A 247 73.68 -19.90 -22.41
CA ARG A 247 74.46 -20.50 -23.50
C ARG A 247 75.83 -20.92 -23.00
#